data_AF-H5SBS4-F1
#
_entry.id   AF-H5SBS4-F1
#
_cell.length_a   1.000
_cell.length_b   1.000
_cell.length_c   1.000
_cell.angle_alpha   90.00
_cell.angle_beta   90.00
_cell.angle_gamma   90.00
#
_symmetry.space_group_name_H-M   'P 1'
#
loop_
_entity.id
_entity.type
_entity.pdbx_description
1 polymer ?
#
loop_
_entity_poly.entity_id
_entity_poly.type
_entity_poly.pdbx_seq_one_letter_code
_entity_poly.pdbx_strand_id
1 'polypeptide(L)'
;MAAFRSDYLDFERGIRIGRLEPEHRLTRLLKFALESAFGEPFVTVRWGRGLYWQWIGFFPHADRRTKASFGCAKYFVSLDREERAVHAGMQVERGYVNPPSEFPECRLRANWDWHRLVALLVHSREMERALAQLVKQDGFRLFIGSWEGGREFTAANFTGLSALRRVIARAPSDQWCGFQLFYALSEAEIRAMEGREVLEAILAIFAEVTPILSACWETSARRRQPIATISRS
;
A
#
# COMPACT_ATOMS: atom_id res chain seq x y z
N MET A 1 -9.05 -23.84 3.95
CA MET A 1 -9.85 -22.70 4.46
C MET A 1 -8.92 -21.72 5.14
N ALA A 2 -9.11 -20.41 4.96
CA ALA A 2 -8.37 -19.41 5.71
C ALA A 2 -8.86 -19.38 7.16
N ALA A 3 -7.95 -19.42 8.13
CA ALA A 3 -8.27 -19.45 9.57
C ALA A 3 -7.67 -18.22 10.30
N PHE A 4 -7.59 -17.10 9.60
CA PHE A 4 -7.20 -15.82 10.18
C PHE A 4 -8.21 -15.39 11.25
N ARG A 5 -7.73 -14.72 12.30
CA ARG A 5 -8.55 -14.14 13.36
C ARG A 5 -8.27 -12.65 13.45
N SER A 6 -9.32 -11.84 13.65
CA SER A 6 -9.19 -10.39 13.84
C SER A 6 -8.28 -10.04 15.03
N ASP A 7 -8.24 -10.87 16.07
CA ASP A 7 -7.31 -10.74 17.23
C ASP A 7 -5.81 -10.78 16.85
N TYR A 8 -5.46 -11.18 15.62
CA TYR A 8 -4.08 -11.10 15.14
C TYR A 8 -3.70 -9.67 14.70
N LEU A 9 -4.66 -8.75 14.64
CA LEU A 9 -4.47 -7.32 14.54
C LEU A 9 -4.53 -6.74 15.96
N ASP A 10 -3.37 -6.67 16.61
CA ASP A 10 -3.25 -6.19 17.98
C ASP A 10 -2.96 -4.69 17.95
N PHE A 11 -3.92 -3.88 18.39
CA PHE A 11 -3.82 -2.41 18.31
C PHE A 11 -2.77 -1.80 19.26
N GLU A 12 -2.17 -2.60 20.15
CA GLU A 12 -1.05 -2.18 21.00
C GLU A 12 0.30 -2.61 20.41
N ARG A 13 0.34 -3.79 19.78
CA ARG A 13 1.58 -4.47 19.39
C ARG A 13 1.83 -4.49 17.89
N GLY A 14 0.81 -4.41 17.05
CA GLY A 14 0.86 -4.50 15.60
C GLY A 14 0.21 -5.77 15.03
N ILE A 15 0.56 -6.09 13.79
CA ILE A 15 0.08 -7.26 13.06
C ILE A 15 0.88 -8.49 13.51
N ARG A 16 0.23 -9.47 14.16
CA ARG A 16 0.85 -10.72 14.59
C ARG A 16 1.17 -11.61 13.39
N ILE A 17 2.44 -11.97 13.25
CA ILE A 17 2.94 -12.85 12.17
C ILE A 17 3.63 -14.10 12.72
N GLY A 18 4.18 -14.03 13.93
CA GLY A 18 4.93 -15.13 14.54
C GLY A 18 4.09 -16.07 15.41
N ARG A 19 4.55 -17.32 15.55
CA ARG A 19 3.84 -18.40 16.27
C ARG A 19 2.40 -18.58 15.78
N LEU A 20 2.24 -18.60 14.46
CA LEU A 20 0.99 -18.81 13.74
C LEU A 20 1.25 -19.84 12.64
N GLU A 21 0.29 -20.72 12.38
CA GLU A 21 0.32 -21.60 11.20
C GLU A 21 0.17 -20.78 9.92
N PRO A 22 0.66 -21.26 8.76
CA PRO A 22 0.61 -20.52 7.49
C PRO A 22 -0.78 -19.97 7.14
N GLU A 23 -1.84 -20.75 7.35
CA GLU A 23 -3.25 -20.43 7.12
C GLU A 23 -3.83 -19.38 8.09
N HIS A 24 -3.09 -19.03 9.14
CA HIS A 24 -3.42 -17.97 10.09
C HIS A 24 -2.67 -16.67 9.78
N ARG A 25 -1.67 -16.69 8.88
CA ARG A 25 -0.80 -15.53 8.63
C ARG A 25 -1.39 -14.65 7.54
N LEU A 26 -1.69 -13.39 7.90
CA LEU A 26 -2.13 -12.36 6.96
C LEU A 26 -1.22 -12.28 5.72
N THR A 27 0.10 -12.33 5.94
CA THR A 27 1.11 -12.28 4.86
C THR A 27 0.94 -13.40 3.84
N ARG A 28 0.64 -14.63 4.28
CA ARG A 28 0.48 -15.78 3.39
C ARG A 28 -0.83 -15.72 2.63
N LEU A 29 -1.92 -15.38 3.32
CA LEU A 29 -3.26 -15.34 2.76
C LEU A 29 -3.39 -14.23 1.69
N LEU A 30 -2.96 -13.02 2.01
CA LEU A 30 -2.99 -11.90 1.06
C LEU A 30 -2.06 -12.15 -0.13
N LYS A 31 -0.85 -12.68 0.12
CA LYS A 31 0.09 -13.02 -0.94
C LYS A 31 -0.51 -14.06 -1.89
N PHE A 32 -1.11 -15.13 -1.35
CA PHE A 32 -1.74 -16.16 -2.16
C PHE A 32 -2.87 -15.60 -3.03
N ALA A 33 -3.72 -14.73 -2.47
CA ALA A 33 -4.80 -14.08 -3.22
C ALA A 33 -4.25 -13.20 -4.36
N LEU A 34 -3.19 -12.42 -4.11
CA LEU A 34 -2.54 -11.60 -5.13
C LEU A 34 -1.89 -12.46 -6.22
N GLU A 35 -1.11 -13.48 -5.85
CA GLU A 35 -0.47 -14.38 -6.82
C GLU A 35 -1.51 -15.12 -7.68
N SER A 36 -2.65 -15.50 -7.10
CA SER A 36 -3.77 -16.10 -7.83
C SER A 36 -4.40 -15.11 -8.81
N ALA A 37 -4.64 -13.86 -8.39
CA ALA A 37 -5.29 -12.85 -9.21
C ALA A 37 -4.44 -12.38 -10.40
N PHE A 38 -3.12 -12.30 -10.23
CA PHE A 38 -2.19 -11.84 -11.26
C PHE A 38 -1.55 -12.99 -12.06
N GLY A 39 -1.54 -14.21 -11.52
CA GLY A 39 -0.89 -15.37 -12.15
C GLY A 39 0.63 -15.23 -12.21
N GLU A 40 1.23 -14.53 -11.25
CA GLU A 40 2.69 -14.39 -11.10
C GLU A 40 3.10 -14.31 -9.62
N PRO A 41 4.36 -14.63 -9.27
CA PRO A 41 4.84 -14.54 -7.89
C PRO A 41 4.92 -13.09 -7.38
N PHE A 42 4.64 -12.90 -6.08
CA PHE A 42 4.77 -11.63 -5.38
C PHE A 42 5.91 -11.67 -4.35
N VAL A 43 6.50 -10.51 -4.08
CA VAL A 43 7.47 -10.28 -3.00
C VAL A 43 6.72 -9.74 -1.78
N THR A 44 7.09 -10.22 -0.60
CA THR A 44 6.62 -9.65 0.68
C THR A 44 7.75 -8.88 1.33
N VAL A 45 7.51 -7.62 1.65
CA VAL A 45 8.40 -6.75 2.43
C VAL A 45 7.72 -6.30 3.71
N ARG A 46 8.50 -5.84 4.70
CA ARG A 46 7.99 -5.54 6.03
C ARG A 46 8.76 -4.42 6.72
N TRP A 47 8.08 -3.78 7.68
CA TRP A 47 8.69 -3.02 8.74
C TRP A 47 8.15 -3.49 10.11
N GLY A 48 9.05 -3.60 11.09
CA GLY A 48 8.80 -4.22 12.39
C GLY A 48 9.77 -5.37 12.70
N ARG A 49 9.68 -5.97 13.89
CA ARG A 49 10.60 -7.02 14.36
C ARG A 49 9.86 -8.07 15.21
N GLY A 50 10.41 -9.28 15.25
CA GLY A 50 9.87 -10.35 16.09
C GLY A 50 8.48 -10.83 15.64
N LEU A 51 7.61 -11.07 16.61
CA LEU A 51 6.28 -11.68 16.39
C LEU A 51 5.24 -10.71 15.80
N TYR A 52 5.48 -9.40 15.88
CA TYR A 52 4.54 -8.36 15.46
C TYR A 52 5.22 -7.39 14.49
N TRP A 53 4.58 -7.17 13.34
CA TRP A 53 5.03 -6.21 12.33
C TRP A 53 4.04 -5.05 12.27
N GLN A 54 4.50 -3.87 11.85
CA GLN A 54 3.64 -2.67 11.79
C GLN A 54 3.21 -2.36 10.37
N TRP A 55 4.00 -2.78 9.37
CA TRP A 55 3.72 -2.54 7.96
C TRP A 55 4.18 -3.73 7.13
N ILE A 56 3.38 -4.08 6.13
CA ILE A 56 3.59 -5.20 5.21
C ILE A 56 3.33 -4.69 3.81
N GLY A 57 4.23 -4.97 2.86
CA GLY A 57 4.06 -4.62 1.47
C GLY A 57 4.13 -5.82 0.53
N PHE A 58 3.39 -5.74 -0.58
CA PHE A 58 3.35 -6.76 -1.63
C PHE A 58 3.50 -6.13 -3.00
N PHE A 59 4.37 -6.69 -3.84
CA PHE A 59 4.54 -6.24 -5.23
C PHE A 59 5.04 -7.39 -6.12
N PRO A 60 4.86 -7.31 -7.46
CA PRO A 60 5.28 -8.34 -8.39
C PRO A 60 6.77 -8.69 -8.28
N HIS A 61 7.11 -9.98 -8.32
CA HIS A 61 8.50 -10.43 -8.32
C HIS A 61 9.25 -9.97 -9.57
N ALA A 62 8.55 -9.77 -10.69
CA ALA A 62 9.14 -9.24 -11.92
C ALA A 62 9.78 -7.86 -11.70
N ASP A 63 9.12 -6.96 -10.98
CA ASP A 63 9.66 -5.64 -10.65
C ASP A 63 10.91 -5.73 -9.74
N ARG A 64 10.94 -6.68 -8.79
CA ARG A 64 12.10 -6.85 -7.90
C ARG A 64 13.39 -7.22 -8.65
N ARG A 65 13.26 -7.80 -9.85
CA ARG A 65 14.41 -8.18 -10.68
C ARG A 65 15.08 -6.97 -11.32
N THR A 66 14.36 -5.88 -11.52
CA THR A 66 14.88 -4.69 -12.21
C THR A 66 15.21 -3.55 -11.26
N LYS A 67 14.57 -3.47 -10.09
CA LYS A 67 14.81 -2.41 -9.09
C LYS A 67 14.76 -2.89 -7.64
N ALA A 68 15.28 -2.05 -6.75
CA ALA A 68 15.24 -2.29 -5.31
C ALA A 68 13.79 -2.30 -4.80
N SER A 69 13.54 -3.00 -3.68
CA SER A 69 12.20 -3.11 -3.11
C SER A 69 11.56 -1.73 -2.85
N PHE A 70 12.30 -0.77 -2.31
CA PHE A 70 11.81 0.58 -2.08
C PHE A 70 11.34 1.29 -3.37
N GLY A 71 11.98 1.02 -4.51
CA GLY A 71 11.60 1.59 -5.80
C GLY A 71 10.39 0.95 -6.49
N CYS A 72 9.81 -0.10 -5.90
CA CYS A 72 8.61 -0.75 -6.42
C CYS A 72 7.35 -0.13 -5.81
N ALA A 73 6.31 0.11 -6.60
CA ALA A 73 4.97 0.40 -6.11
C ALA A 73 4.34 -0.87 -5.52
N LYS A 74 3.62 -0.75 -4.41
CA LYS A 74 3.21 -1.92 -3.60
C LYS A 74 1.78 -1.78 -3.13
N TYR A 75 1.09 -2.91 -2.98
CA TYR A 75 0.01 -3.00 -2.00
C TYR A 75 0.61 -2.94 -0.61
N PHE A 76 -0.11 -2.40 0.36
CA PHE A 76 0.33 -2.45 1.76
C PHE A 76 -0.82 -2.68 2.74
N VAL A 77 -0.45 -3.24 3.89
CA VAL A 77 -1.26 -3.22 5.11
C VAL A 77 -0.38 -2.69 6.23
N SER A 78 -0.88 -1.73 7.01
CA SER A 78 -0.25 -1.30 8.26
C SER A 78 -1.25 -1.23 9.39
N LEU A 79 -0.73 -1.31 10.61
CA LEU A 79 -1.49 -1.00 11.81
C LEU A 79 -0.95 0.30 12.38
N ASP A 80 -1.78 1.33 12.35
CA ASP A 80 -1.54 2.60 13.01
C ASP A 80 -2.07 2.52 14.44
N ARG A 81 -1.16 2.64 15.41
CA ARG A 81 -1.47 2.50 16.84
C ARG A 81 -1.99 3.81 17.45
N GLU A 82 -1.64 4.94 16.86
CA GLU A 82 -2.12 6.24 17.32
C GLU A 82 -3.56 6.46 16.85
N GLU A 83 -3.83 6.15 15.58
CA GLU A 83 -5.19 6.20 15.02
C GLU A 83 -6.05 4.99 15.46
N ARG A 84 -5.41 3.93 15.96
CA ARG A 84 -6.04 2.64 16.26
C ARG A 84 -6.81 2.11 15.05
N ALA A 85 -6.12 2.07 13.91
CA ALA A 85 -6.69 1.67 12.63
C ALA A 85 -5.75 0.75 11.85
N VAL A 86 -6.35 -0.14 11.07
CA VAL A 86 -5.64 -0.89 10.03
C VAL A 86 -5.79 -0.15 8.71
N HIS A 87 -4.69 0.34 8.18
CA HIS A 87 -4.66 0.92 6.84
C HIS A 87 -4.36 -0.16 5.82
N ALA A 88 -5.14 -0.21 4.75
CA ALA A 88 -4.84 -1.02 3.59
C ALA A 88 -4.92 -0.16 2.33
N GLY A 89 -4.08 -0.46 1.33
CA GLY A 89 -4.09 0.30 0.09
C GLY A 89 -2.83 0.11 -0.73
N MET A 90 -2.36 1.19 -1.35
CA MET A 90 -1.14 1.21 -2.15
C MET A 90 -0.13 2.25 -1.66
N GLN A 91 1.16 1.96 -1.90
CA GLN A 91 2.28 2.85 -1.57
C GLN A 91 3.29 2.91 -2.73
N VAL A 92 3.76 4.12 -3.03
CA VAL A 92 4.89 4.38 -3.93
C VAL A 92 5.87 5.29 -3.22
N GLU A 93 7.16 4.99 -3.31
CA GLU A 93 8.20 5.72 -2.59
C GLU A 93 9.17 6.37 -3.57
N ARG A 94 9.53 7.63 -3.30
CA ARG A 94 10.54 8.37 -4.05
C ARG A 94 11.95 8.00 -3.62
N GLY A 95 12.16 7.73 -2.34
CA GLY A 95 13.51 7.77 -1.77
C GLY A 95 14.07 9.19 -1.66
N TYR A 96 15.40 9.28 -1.54
CA TYR A 96 16.13 10.56 -1.48
C TYR A 96 16.52 11.02 -2.88
N VAL A 97 16.37 12.30 -3.18
CA VAL A 97 17.01 12.90 -4.37
C VAL A 97 18.49 13.16 -4.04
N ASN A 98 18.76 13.69 -2.85
CA ASN A 98 20.08 13.95 -2.28
C ASN A 98 20.24 13.11 -1.00
N PRO A 99 20.68 11.85 -1.09
CA PRO A 99 20.87 10.99 0.08
C PRO A 99 22.01 11.49 0.98
N PRO A 100 21.97 11.17 2.28
CA PRO A 100 23.13 11.27 3.16
C PRO A 100 24.33 10.49 2.61
N SER A 101 25.55 10.95 2.92
CA SER A 101 26.80 10.31 2.49
C SER A 101 26.91 8.86 2.92
N GLU A 102 26.30 8.51 4.06
CA GLU A 102 26.38 7.17 4.65
C GLU A 102 25.48 6.15 3.94
N PHE A 103 24.47 6.61 3.18
CA PHE A 103 23.46 5.76 2.55
C PHE A 103 23.20 6.12 1.07
N PRO A 104 24.22 6.09 0.19
CA PRO A 104 24.08 6.47 -1.21
C PRO A 104 23.12 5.57 -2.01
N GLU A 105 22.87 4.35 -1.55
CA GLU A 105 21.92 3.39 -2.11
C GLU A 105 20.46 3.85 -2.01
N CYS A 106 20.15 4.75 -1.07
CA CYS A 106 18.82 5.32 -0.87
C CYS A 106 18.43 6.40 -1.90
N ARG A 107 19.33 6.68 -2.86
CA ARG A 107 19.07 7.61 -3.96
C ARG A 107 17.97 7.08 -4.89
N LEU A 108 16.99 7.94 -5.20
CA LEU A 108 15.99 7.75 -6.24
C LEU A 108 16.68 7.35 -7.55
N ARG A 109 16.27 6.22 -8.13
CA ARG A 109 16.79 5.74 -9.41
C ARG A 109 15.76 5.93 -10.52
N ALA A 110 16.26 6.10 -11.74
CA ALA A 110 15.45 6.38 -12.93
C ALA A 110 14.36 5.32 -13.21
N ASN A 111 14.58 4.08 -12.79
CA ASN A 111 13.64 2.97 -12.99
C ASN A 111 12.63 2.79 -11.83
N TRP A 112 12.61 3.67 -10.84
CA TRP A 112 11.64 3.58 -9.73
C TRP A 112 10.24 3.99 -10.19
N ASP A 113 9.22 3.30 -9.67
CA ASP A 113 7.82 3.51 -10.03
C ASP A 113 7.31 4.90 -9.62
N TRP A 114 8.04 5.60 -8.74
CA TRP A 114 7.80 7.00 -8.44
C TRP A 114 7.70 7.87 -9.69
N HIS A 115 8.59 7.67 -10.67
CA HIS A 115 8.58 8.45 -11.91
C HIS A 115 7.31 8.21 -12.73
N ARG A 116 6.80 6.97 -12.73
CA ARG A 116 5.55 6.59 -13.39
C ARG A 116 4.34 7.21 -12.68
N LEU A 117 4.30 7.16 -11.35
CA LEU A 117 3.28 7.84 -10.56
C LEU A 117 3.24 9.34 -10.88
N VAL A 118 4.39 10.01 -10.88
CA VAL A 118 4.45 11.45 -11.20
C VAL A 118 3.93 11.72 -12.61
N ALA A 119 4.29 10.91 -13.60
CA ALA A 119 3.77 11.05 -14.96
C ALA A 119 2.24 10.89 -15.02
N LEU A 120 1.67 9.91 -14.31
CA LEU A 120 0.23 9.72 -14.21
C LEU A 120 -0.47 10.94 -13.58
N LEU A 121 0.10 11.48 -12.51
CA LEU A 121 -0.44 12.67 -11.82
C LEU A 121 -0.40 13.94 -12.69
N VAL A 122 0.47 14.00 -13.69
CA VAL A 122 0.57 15.16 -14.60
C VAL A 122 -0.34 15.00 -15.83
N HIS A 123 -0.44 13.78 -16.38
CA HIS A 123 -0.96 13.58 -17.72
C HIS A 123 -2.24 12.73 -17.81
N SER A 124 -2.66 12.03 -16.76
CA SER A 124 -3.79 11.10 -16.83
C SER A 124 -5.09 11.66 -16.26
N ARG A 125 -6.12 11.75 -17.11
CA ARG A 125 -7.49 12.08 -16.69
C ARG A 125 -8.17 10.91 -15.98
N GLU A 126 -7.76 9.69 -16.30
CA GLU A 126 -8.20 8.45 -15.65
C GLU A 126 -7.72 8.43 -14.21
N MET A 127 -6.46 8.79 -13.96
CA MET A 127 -5.89 8.97 -12.63
C MET A 127 -6.65 10.02 -11.81
N GLU A 128 -6.99 11.16 -12.43
CA GLU A 128 -7.77 12.20 -11.76
C GLU A 128 -9.15 11.70 -11.34
N ARG A 129 -9.87 11.04 -12.25
CA ARG A 129 -11.20 10.48 -11.98
C ARG A 129 -11.14 9.41 -10.91
N ALA A 130 -10.19 8.48 -10.99
CA ALA A 130 -10.05 7.39 -10.03
C ALA A 130 -9.74 7.93 -8.62
N LEU A 131 -8.78 8.86 -8.48
CA LEU A 131 -8.48 9.46 -7.18
C LEU A 131 -9.65 10.30 -6.64
N ALA A 132 -10.35 11.05 -7.51
CA ALA A 132 -11.50 11.82 -7.08
C ALA A 132 -12.63 10.93 -6.57
N GLN A 133 -12.90 9.82 -7.24
CA GLN A 133 -13.89 8.84 -6.80
C GLN A 133 -13.50 8.26 -5.43
N LEU A 134 -12.31 7.65 -5.34
CA LEU A 134 -11.87 6.99 -4.12
C LEU A 134 -11.82 7.95 -2.92
N VAL A 135 -11.26 9.16 -3.09
CA VAL A 135 -11.04 10.09 -1.98
C VAL A 135 -12.29 10.89 -1.62
N LYS A 136 -13.11 11.29 -2.59
CA LYS A 136 -14.29 12.14 -2.32
C LYS A 136 -15.55 11.35 -2.00
N GLN A 137 -15.68 10.14 -2.53
CA GLN A 137 -16.92 9.36 -2.45
C GLN A 137 -16.73 8.09 -1.63
N ASP A 138 -15.60 7.40 -1.78
CA ASP A 138 -15.43 6.05 -1.21
C ASP A 138 -14.63 6.03 0.09
N GLY A 139 -14.36 7.21 0.68
CA GLY A 139 -13.74 7.34 2.01
C GLY A 139 -12.23 7.07 2.06
N PHE A 140 -11.54 6.91 0.92
CA PHE A 140 -10.10 6.76 0.90
C PHE A 140 -9.39 8.06 1.34
N ARG A 141 -8.21 7.88 1.91
CA ARG A 141 -7.27 8.92 2.31
C ARG A 141 -6.00 8.82 1.48
N LEU A 142 -5.36 9.96 1.30
CA LEU A 142 -4.11 10.08 0.57
C LEU A 142 -3.07 10.71 1.49
N PHE A 143 -1.93 10.08 1.67
CA PHE A 143 -0.77 10.70 2.29
C PHE A 143 0.31 10.97 1.25
N ILE A 144 0.86 12.19 1.23
CA ILE A 144 1.95 12.57 0.32
C ILE A 144 2.99 13.40 1.07
N GLY A 145 4.27 13.05 0.92
CA GLY A 145 5.39 13.83 1.44
C GLY A 145 6.34 12.96 2.26
N SER A 146 7.18 13.60 3.08
CA SER A 146 8.03 12.89 4.02
C SER A 146 7.24 12.42 5.24
N TRP A 147 7.72 11.40 5.93
CA TRP A 147 7.02 10.85 7.09
C TRP A 147 6.91 11.85 8.26
N GLU A 148 7.79 12.86 8.31
CA GLU A 148 7.78 13.91 9.34
C GLU A 148 6.94 15.14 8.98
N GLY A 149 6.82 15.46 7.68
CA GLY A 149 6.22 16.71 7.21
C GLY A 149 5.22 16.55 6.06
N GLY A 150 4.77 15.32 5.83
CA GLY A 150 3.83 14.98 4.79
C GLY A 150 2.45 15.55 5.06
N ARG A 151 1.61 15.48 4.04
CA ARG A 151 0.25 16.01 4.08
C ARG A 151 -0.73 14.92 3.73
N GLU A 152 -1.78 14.86 4.52
CA GLU A 152 -2.92 14.02 4.24
C GLU A 152 -4.02 14.76 3.48
N PHE A 153 -4.66 14.05 2.56
CA PHE A 153 -5.84 14.47 1.85
C PHE A 153 -7.02 13.53 2.10
N THR A 154 -8.17 14.15 2.34
CA THR A 154 -9.48 13.51 2.51
C THR A 154 -10.49 14.18 1.57
N ALA A 155 -11.73 13.70 1.55
CA ALA A 155 -12.82 14.35 0.83
C ALA A 155 -12.91 15.87 1.10
N ALA A 156 -12.63 16.29 2.33
CA ALA A 156 -12.77 17.67 2.77
C ALA A 156 -11.73 18.64 2.17
N ASN A 157 -10.54 18.15 1.79
CA ASN A 157 -9.44 19.02 1.33
C ASN A 157 -8.86 18.63 -0.04
N PHE A 158 -9.35 17.56 -0.66
CA PHE A 158 -8.90 17.12 -1.97
C PHE A 158 -9.49 17.99 -3.10
N THR A 159 -8.64 18.86 -3.67
CA THR A 159 -9.01 19.79 -4.75
C THR A 159 -8.50 19.39 -6.13
N GLY A 160 -8.10 18.12 -6.29
CA GLY A 160 -7.62 17.56 -7.56
C GLY A 160 -6.10 17.41 -7.64
N LEU A 161 -5.61 16.91 -8.77
CA LEU A 161 -4.19 16.49 -8.93
C LEU A 161 -3.20 17.65 -8.78
N SER A 162 -3.61 18.89 -9.08
CA SER A 162 -2.79 20.09 -8.86
C SER A 162 -2.37 20.27 -7.40
N ALA A 163 -3.23 19.90 -6.43
CA ALA A 163 -2.88 19.97 -5.02
C ALA A 163 -1.78 18.95 -4.67
N LEU A 164 -1.91 17.72 -5.16
CA LEU A 164 -0.95 16.65 -4.93
C LEU A 164 0.42 16.98 -5.55
N ARG A 165 0.43 17.43 -6.81
CA ARG A 165 1.65 17.85 -7.53
C ARG A 165 2.41 18.96 -6.80
N ARG A 166 1.70 19.91 -6.20
CA ARG A 166 2.33 20.98 -5.39
C ARG A 166 3.03 20.44 -4.15
N VAL A 167 2.46 19.44 -3.47
CA VAL A 167 3.11 18.80 -2.32
C VAL A 167 4.34 18.03 -2.78
N ILE A 168 4.22 17.24 -3.85
CA ILE A 168 5.35 16.48 -4.43
C ILE A 168 6.51 17.40 -4.82
N ALA A 169 6.21 18.51 -5.51
CA ALA A 169 7.22 19.46 -5.97
C ALA A 169 7.95 20.18 -4.82
N ARG A 170 7.33 20.25 -3.64
CA ARG A 170 7.89 20.89 -2.44
C ARG A 170 8.56 19.89 -1.49
N ALA A 171 8.48 18.59 -1.76
CA ALA A 171 9.07 17.58 -0.90
C ALA A 171 10.60 17.76 -0.83
N PRO A 172 11.20 17.89 0.38
CA PRO A 172 12.63 18.13 0.54
C PRO A 172 13.47 17.08 -0.19
N SER A 173 14.54 17.51 -0.87
CA SER A 173 15.37 16.60 -1.69
C SER A 173 16.15 15.57 -0.85
N ASP A 174 16.42 15.94 0.40
CA ASP A 174 17.24 15.26 1.40
C ASP A 174 16.41 14.47 2.42
N GLN A 175 15.12 14.26 2.14
CA GLN A 175 14.24 13.41 2.94
C GLN A 175 13.62 12.29 2.09
N TRP A 176 13.25 11.20 2.75
CA TRP A 176 12.41 10.19 2.12
C TRP A 176 11.03 10.79 1.83
N CYS A 177 10.43 10.50 0.68
CA CYS A 177 9.09 10.95 0.33
C CYS A 177 8.27 9.76 -0.17
N GLY A 178 7.00 9.71 0.23
CA GLY A 178 6.06 8.66 -0.14
C GLY A 178 4.75 9.22 -0.68
N PHE A 179 4.02 8.35 -1.34
CA PHE A 179 2.62 8.49 -1.73
C PHE A 179 1.90 7.24 -1.24
N GLN A 180 0.87 7.40 -0.41
CA GLN A 180 -0.02 6.33 0.00
C GLN A 180 -1.45 6.70 -0.34
N LEU A 181 -2.18 5.76 -0.92
CA LEU A 181 -3.64 5.83 -1.09
C LEU A 181 -4.22 4.65 -0.33
N PHE A 182 -5.04 4.92 0.68
CA PHE A 182 -5.46 3.89 1.62
C PHE A 182 -6.85 4.13 2.17
N TYR A 183 -7.48 3.05 2.61
CA TYR A 183 -8.66 3.10 3.44
C TYR A 183 -8.27 2.71 4.87
N ALA A 184 -8.82 3.42 5.86
CA ALA A 184 -8.55 3.17 7.27
C ALA A 184 -9.73 2.40 7.89
N LEU A 185 -9.50 1.14 8.23
CA LEU A 185 -10.43 0.31 8.99
C LEU A 185 -10.16 0.55 10.48
N SER A 186 -11.09 1.20 11.18
CA SER A 186 -10.98 1.46 12.61
C SER A 186 -10.92 0.17 13.42
N GLU A 187 -10.38 0.25 14.63
CA GLU A 187 -10.42 -0.86 15.58
C GLU A 187 -11.83 -1.38 15.82
N ALA A 188 -12.83 -0.48 15.90
CA ALA A 188 -14.22 -0.87 16.10
C ALA A 188 -14.74 -1.72 14.94
N GLU A 189 -14.44 -1.33 13.70
CA GLU A 189 -14.78 -2.12 12.50
C GLU A 189 -14.07 -3.48 12.51
N ILE A 190 -12.77 -3.51 12.79
CA ILE A 190 -11.99 -4.76 12.84
C ILE A 190 -12.50 -5.71 13.92
N ARG A 191 -12.88 -5.19 15.10
CA ARG A 191 -13.41 -6.00 16.20
C ARG A 191 -14.83 -6.52 15.94
N ALA A 192 -15.60 -5.83 15.10
CA ALA A 192 -16.93 -6.27 14.68
C ALA A 192 -16.88 -7.34 13.58
N MET A 193 -15.72 -7.53 12.93
CA MET A 193 -15.52 -8.50 11.86
C MET A 193 -14.94 -9.83 12.37
N GLU A 194 -15.41 -10.92 11.79
CA GLU A 194 -14.69 -12.19 11.82
C GLU A 194 -13.39 -12.07 11.01
N GLY A 195 -12.39 -12.89 11.32
CA GLY A 195 -11.10 -12.79 10.65
C GLY A 195 -11.17 -13.01 9.13
N ARG A 196 -12.16 -13.78 8.65
CA ARG A 196 -12.42 -13.89 7.21
C ARG A 196 -12.89 -12.57 6.61
N GLU A 197 -13.85 -11.89 7.25
CA GLU A 197 -14.38 -10.60 6.78
C GLU A 197 -13.29 -9.53 6.74
N VAL A 198 -12.36 -9.55 7.69
CA VAL A 198 -11.16 -8.69 7.66
C VAL A 198 -10.33 -8.93 6.40
N LEU A 199 -10.07 -10.19 6.03
CA LEU A 199 -9.32 -10.52 4.81
C LEU A 199 -10.07 -10.04 3.56
N GLU A 200 -11.38 -10.25 3.52
CA GLU A 200 -12.24 -9.84 2.41
C GLU A 200 -12.26 -8.32 2.26
N ALA A 201 -12.33 -7.57 3.37
CA ALA A 201 -12.25 -6.11 3.38
C ALA A 201 -10.90 -5.61 2.85
N ILE A 202 -9.77 -6.16 3.31
CA ILE A 202 -8.44 -5.79 2.82
C ILE A 202 -8.30 -6.09 1.32
N LEU A 203 -8.78 -7.24 0.86
CA LEU A 203 -8.72 -7.63 -0.56
C LEU A 203 -9.64 -6.75 -1.44
N ALA A 204 -10.79 -6.33 -0.93
CA ALA A 204 -11.64 -5.35 -1.59
C ALA A 204 -10.92 -4.00 -1.74
N ILE A 205 -10.29 -3.50 -0.68
CA ILE A 205 -9.47 -2.29 -0.73
C ILE A 205 -8.33 -2.42 -1.75
N PHE A 206 -7.67 -3.58 -1.81
CA PHE A 206 -6.66 -3.85 -2.85
C PHE A 206 -7.25 -3.81 -4.26
N ALA A 207 -8.45 -4.36 -4.46
CA ALA A 207 -9.12 -4.32 -5.76
C ALA A 207 -9.38 -2.88 -6.23
N GLU A 208 -9.78 -1.99 -5.32
CA GLU A 208 -10.03 -0.57 -5.61
C GLU A 208 -8.77 0.21 -5.99
N VAL A 209 -7.64 -0.03 -5.30
CA VAL A 209 -6.38 0.67 -5.63
C VAL A 209 -5.64 0.04 -6.81
N THR A 210 -6.01 -1.18 -7.22
CA THR A 210 -5.33 -1.92 -8.30
C THR A 210 -5.18 -1.11 -9.60
N PRO A 211 -6.21 -0.39 -10.12
CA PRO A 211 -6.07 0.35 -11.38
C PRO A 211 -4.98 1.42 -11.32
N ILE A 212 -4.81 2.07 -10.17
CA ILE A 212 -3.78 3.12 -9.97
C ILE A 212 -2.42 2.48 -9.74
N LEU A 213 -2.37 1.47 -8.86
CA LEU A 213 -1.13 0.79 -8.50
C LEU A 213 -0.50 0.08 -9.71
N SER A 214 -1.27 -0.68 -10.47
CA SER A 214 -0.75 -1.43 -11.63
C SER A 214 -0.30 -0.53 -12.78
N ALA A 215 -0.88 0.67 -12.90
CA ALA A 215 -0.39 1.68 -13.84
C ALA A 215 0.99 2.24 -13.45
N CYS A 216 1.39 2.12 -12.18
CA CYS A 216 2.72 2.52 -11.72
C CYS A 216 3.79 1.48 -12.04
N TRP A 217 3.45 0.21 -12.25
CA TRP A 217 4.43 -0.83 -12.50
C TRP A 217 5.08 -0.70 -13.88
N GLU A 218 6.34 -1.10 -13.95
CA GLU A 218 7.09 -1.17 -15.19
C GLU A 218 6.82 -2.46 -15.95
N THR A 219 6.76 -3.57 -15.21
CA THR A 219 6.34 -4.85 -15.76
C THR A 219 4.82 -4.86 -15.88
N SER A 220 4.31 -5.29 -17.04
CA SER A 220 2.87 -5.36 -17.29
C SER A 220 2.24 -6.55 -16.56
N ALA A 221 2.28 -6.53 -15.22
CA ALA A 221 1.53 -7.45 -14.38
C ALA A 221 0.04 -7.20 -14.62
N ARG A 222 -0.53 -7.95 -15.57
CA ARG A 222 -1.95 -7.86 -15.91
C ARG A 222 -2.73 -8.72 -14.93
N ARG A 223 -3.65 -8.10 -14.20
CA ARG A 223 -4.65 -8.81 -13.42
C ARG A 223 -5.42 -9.75 -14.36
N ARG A 224 -5.35 -11.07 -14.09
CA ARG A 224 -5.99 -12.12 -14.89
C ARG A 224 -7.38 -12.46 -14.37
N GLN A 225 -7.58 -12.31 -13.06
CA GLN A 225 -8.82 -12.59 -12.36
C GLN A 225 -9.07 -11.50 -11.32
N PRO A 226 -10.31 -11.29 -10.84
CA PRO A 226 -10.57 -10.43 -9.68
C PRO A 226 -9.67 -10.83 -8.51
N ILE A 227 -9.26 -9.86 -7.69
CA ILE A 227 -8.62 -10.18 -6.40
C ILE A 227 -9.71 -10.85 -5.57
N ALA A 228 -9.65 -12.19 -5.52
CA ALA A 228 -10.76 -13.01 -5.06
C ALA A 228 -11.05 -12.77 -3.58
N THR A 229 -12.33 -12.56 -3.26
CA THR A 229 -12.88 -12.78 -1.93
C THR A 229 -12.67 -14.27 -1.61
N ILE A 230 -12.13 -14.60 -0.44
CA ILE A 230 -11.83 -15.99 -0.07
C ILE A 230 -13.15 -16.77 -0.13
N SER A 231 -13.32 -17.71 -1.06
CA SER A 231 -14.62 -18.35 -1.35
C SER A 231 -15.23 -19.05 -0.13
N ARG A 232 -16.57 -19.02 -0.03
CA ARG A 232 -17.37 -19.79 0.94
C ARG A 232 -17.34 -21.25 0.49
N SER A 233 -16.52 -22.06 1.14
CA SER A 233 -16.70 -23.52 1.20
C SER A 233 -17.37 -23.87 2.51
#